data_AF-A0A933MAA3-F1
#
_entry.id   AF-A0A933MAA3-F1
#
_cell.length_a   1.000
_cell.length_b   1.000
_cell.length_c   1.000
_cell.angle_alpha   90.00
_cell.angle_beta   90.00
_cell.angle_gamma   90.00
#
_symmetry.space_group_name_H-M   'P 1'
#
loop_
_entity.id
_entity.type
_entity.pdbx_description
1 polymer ?
#
loop_
_entity_poly.entity_id
_entity_poly.type
_entity_poly.pdbx_seq_one_letter_code
_entity_poly.pdbx_strand_id
1 'polypeptide(L)'
;MSKTKIPQTDSVEELARFWDTHDLTDYEDEVEEVPEPVFERKGGAILQVPLQPKEAEAVKRIAESKGIAQTTLIRQWVLEKIHEH
;
A
#
# COMPACT_ATOMS: atom_id res chain seq x y z
N MET A 1 -11.79 25.28 28.22
CA MET A 1 -12.60 24.09 27.86
C MET A 1 -11.95 22.90 28.55
N SER A 2 -12.72 22.00 29.14
CA SER A 2 -12.19 20.80 29.82
C SER A 2 -11.45 19.91 28.81
N LYS A 3 -10.15 19.69 28.99
CA LYS A 3 -9.38 18.72 28.19
C LYS A 3 -9.91 17.32 28.50
N THR A 4 -10.72 16.78 27.60
CA THR A 4 -11.14 15.37 27.62
C THR A 4 -10.02 14.55 26.97
N LYS A 5 -9.60 13.43 27.57
CA LYS A 5 -8.54 12.57 27.03
C LYS A 5 -8.91 11.93 25.69
N ILE A 6 -7.90 11.50 24.93
CA ILE A 6 -8.13 10.69 23.72
C ILE A 6 -8.84 9.37 24.10
N PRO A 7 -9.95 8.99 23.45
CA PRO A 7 -10.67 7.75 23.73
C PRO A 7 -9.77 6.52 23.54
N GLN A 8 -9.84 5.59 24.51
CA GLN A 8 -9.20 4.27 24.40
C GLN A 8 -10.20 3.31 23.75
N THR A 9 -10.11 3.15 22.43
CA THR A 9 -11.03 2.33 21.64
C THR A 9 -10.29 1.65 20.48
N ASP A 10 -10.76 0.46 20.09
CA ASP A 10 -10.29 -0.26 18.90
C ASP A 10 -11.14 0.06 17.65
N SER A 11 -12.16 0.92 17.75
CA SER A 11 -13.00 1.32 16.61
C SER A 11 -12.41 2.50 15.85
N VAL A 12 -12.08 2.27 14.58
CA VAL A 12 -11.62 3.32 13.65
C VAL A 12 -12.69 4.39 13.45
N GLU A 13 -13.96 4.00 13.37
CA GLU A 13 -15.10 4.91 13.18
C GLU A 13 -15.29 5.85 14.37
N GLU A 14 -15.06 5.37 15.58
CA GLU A 14 -15.17 6.15 16.81
C GLU A 14 -14.05 7.20 16.88
N LEU A 15 -12.80 6.80 16.63
CA LEU A 15 -11.65 7.69 16.56
C LEU A 15 -11.81 8.75 15.45
N ALA A 16 -12.35 8.37 14.29
CA ALA A 16 -12.61 9.32 13.21
C ALA A 16 -13.61 10.42 13.63
N ARG A 17 -14.75 10.03 14.23
CA ARG A 17 -15.77 10.99 14.72
C ARG A 17 -15.23 11.91 15.81
N PHE A 18 -14.32 11.39 16.65
CA PHE A 18 -13.65 12.20 17.65
C PHE A 18 -12.85 13.32 16.99
N TRP A 19 -11.98 12.98 16.04
CA TRP A 19 -11.14 13.96 15.33
C TRP A 19 -11.92 14.89 14.38
N ASP A 20 -13.13 14.53 13.94
CA ASP A 20 -14.00 15.45 13.19
C ASP A 20 -14.42 16.68 14.01
N THR A 21 -14.36 16.60 15.34
CA THR A 21 -14.87 17.63 16.26
C THR A 21 -13.81 18.20 17.22
N HIS A 22 -12.62 17.62 17.27
CA HIS A 22 -11.53 18.00 18.18
C HIS A 22 -10.29 18.43 17.40
N ASP A 23 -9.64 19.50 17.85
CA ASP A 23 -8.39 19.98 17.26
C ASP A 23 -7.21 19.17 17.82
N LEU A 24 -6.30 18.73 16.95
CA LEU A 24 -5.10 17.97 17.34
C LEU A 24 -4.21 18.74 18.32
N THR A 25 -4.13 20.07 18.20
CA THR A 25 -3.28 20.93 19.04
C THR A 25 -3.70 20.94 20.51
N ASP A 26 -4.95 20.60 20.82
CA ASP A 26 -5.42 20.48 22.21
C ASP A 26 -4.81 19.25 22.94
N TYR A 27 -4.21 18.33 22.19
CA TYR A 27 -3.76 17.00 22.61
C TYR A 27 -2.25 16.78 22.48
N GLU A 28 -1.45 17.84 22.30
CA GLU A 28 0.02 17.75 22.18
C GLU A 28 0.69 16.99 23.36
N ASP A 29 0.10 17.05 24.56
CA ASP A 29 0.60 16.33 25.74
C ASP A 29 0.32 14.81 25.71
N GLU A 30 -0.56 14.34 24.81
CA GLU A 30 -1.01 12.95 24.68
C GLU A 30 -0.52 12.26 23.40
N VAL A 31 0.15 13.00 22.50
CA VAL A 31 0.68 12.48 21.23
C VAL A 31 2.18 12.70 21.13
N GLU A 32 2.87 11.80 20.42
CA GLU A 32 4.29 11.93 20.10
C GLU A 32 4.46 11.95 18.58
N GLU A 33 5.33 12.81 18.08
CA GLU A 33 5.69 12.81 16.66
C GLU A 33 6.45 11.52 16.34
N VAL A 34 5.98 10.77 15.35
CA VAL A 34 6.68 9.60 14.84
C VAL A 34 7.51 10.03 13.62
N PRO A 35 8.84 10.14 13.73
CA PRO A 35 9.70 10.62 12.63
C PRO A 35 9.89 9.56 11.53
N GLU A 36 9.61 8.30 11.83
CA GLU A 36 9.79 7.17 10.94
C GLU A 36 8.49 6.85 10.18
N PRO A 37 8.56 6.45 8.91
CA PRO A 37 7.36 6.07 8.15
C PRO A 37 6.71 4.81 8.74
N VAL A 38 5.54 4.97 9.38
CA VAL A 38 4.76 3.83 9.91
C VAL A 38 4.19 2.97 8.77
N PHE A 39 3.99 3.55 7.58
CA PHE A 39 3.56 2.85 6.38
C PHE A 39 4.71 2.69 5.38
N GLU A 40 5.51 1.64 5.56
CA GLU A 40 6.43 1.21 4.52
C GLU A 40 5.66 0.55 3.36
N ARG A 41 5.70 1.16 2.17
CA ARG A 41 5.36 0.41 0.96
C ARG A 41 6.39 -0.71 0.85
N LYS A 42 5.99 -1.95 1.17
CA LYS A 42 6.85 -3.15 1.12
C LYS A 42 7.82 -3.05 -0.06
N GLY A 43 9.09 -2.77 0.24
CA GLY A 43 10.14 -2.53 -0.72
C GLY A 43 10.45 -3.81 -1.48
N GLY A 44 9.79 -4.01 -2.62
CA GLY A 44 10.24 -4.98 -3.62
C GLY A 44 11.29 -4.34 -4.52
N ALA A 45 12.33 -5.10 -4.88
CA ALA A 45 13.23 -4.68 -5.95
C ALA A 45 12.43 -4.47 -7.24
N ILE A 46 12.52 -3.28 -7.84
CA ILE A 46 11.87 -2.96 -9.11
C ILE A 46 12.85 -3.29 -10.24
N LEU A 47 12.49 -4.26 -11.08
CA LEU A 47 13.23 -4.57 -12.31
C LEU A 47 12.49 -3.97 -13.51
N GLN A 48 13.16 -3.08 -14.25
CA GLN A 48 12.67 -2.59 -15.53
C GLN A 48 13.23 -3.46 -16.65
N VAL A 49 12.35 -4.11 -17.42
CA VAL A 49 12.73 -4.94 -18.57
C VAL A 49 12.24 -4.24 -19.83
N PRO A 50 13.14 -3.74 -20.70
CA PRO A 50 12.74 -3.17 -21.97
C PRO A 50 12.21 -4.28 -22.89
N LEU A 51 11.01 -4.07 -23.44
CA LEU A 51 10.37 -4.95 -24.40
C LEU A 51 10.18 -4.20 -25.72
N GLN A 52 10.32 -4.90 -26.84
CA GLN A 52 9.88 -4.38 -28.12
C GLN A 52 8.35 -4.18 -28.12
N PRO A 53 7.81 -3.25 -28.93
CA PRO A 53 6.36 -3.01 -28.97
C PRO A 53 5.52 -4.26 -29.23
N LYS A 54 6.00 -5.17 -30.08
CA LYS A 54 5.31 -6.43 -30.40
C LYS A 54 5.30 -7.41 -29.23
N GLU A 55 6.36 -7.42 -28.43
CA GLU A 55 6.48 -8.27 -27.24
C GLU A 55 5.55 -7.76 -26.14
N ALA A 56 5.56 -6.45 -25.87
CA ALA A 56 4.67 -5.82 -24.90
C ALA A 56 3.18 -6.06 -25.24
N GLU A 57 2.81 -5.95 -26.52
CA GLU A 57 1.44 -6.22 -26.96
C GLU A 57 1.06 -7.71 -26.83
N ALA A 58 2.01 -8.63 -27.02
CA ALA A 58 1.78 -10.05 -26.76
C ALA A 58 1.51 -10.32 -25.27
N VAL A 59 2.32 -9.75 -24.38
CA VAL A 59 2.14 -9.86 -22.91
C VAL A 59 0.77 -9.31 -22.50
N LYS A 60 0.41 -8.14 -23.02
CA LYS A 60 -0.89 -7.50 -22.76
C LYS A 60 -2.05 -8.41 -23.15
N ARG A 61 -2.07 -8.94 -24.37
CA ARG A 61 -3.16 -9.82 -24.84
C ARG A 61 -3.28 -11.09 -24.00
N ILE A 62 -2.16 -11.69 -23.60
CA ILE A 62 -2.17 -12.88 -22.74
C ILE A 62 -2.74 -12.52 -21.36
N ALA A 63 -2.32 -11.40 -20.77
CA ALA A 63 -2.80 -10.95 -19.46
C ALA A 63 -4.31 -10.64 -19.49
N GLU A 64 -4.79 -9.98 -20.54
CA GLU A 64 -6.20 -9.68 -20.77
C GLU A 64 -7.04 -10.95 -20.91
N SER A 65 -6.59 -11.93 -21.71
CA SER A 65 -7.29 -13.21 -21.84
C SER A 65 -7.40 -13.99 -20.53
N LYS A 66 -6.49 -13.75 -19.59
CA LYS A 66 -6.47 -14.35 -18.24
C LYS A 66 -7.17 -13.47 -17.19
N GLY A 67 -7.62 -12.26 -17.54
CA GLY A 67 -8.24 -11.31 -16.61
C GLY A 67 -7.32 -10.79 -15.52
N ILE A 68 -6.00 -10.73 -15.77
CA ILE A 68 -4.98 -10.31 -14.79
C ILE A 68 -4.14 -9.14 -15.31
N ALA A 69 -3.44 -8.45 -14.41
CA ALA A 69 -2.49 -7.41 -14.78
C ALA A 69 -1.24 -7.99 -15.46
N GLN A 70 -0.65 -7.22 -16.39
CA GLN A 70 0.60 -7.60 -17.08
C GLN A 70 1.74 -7.89 -16.10
N THR A 71 1.88 -7.07 -15.06
CA THR A 71 2.90 -7.25 -14.01
C THR A 71 2.71 -8.55 -13.23
N THR A 72 1.45 -8.96 -13.00
CA THR A 72 1.13 -10.24 -12.36
C THR A 72 1.54 -11.42 -13.25
N LEU A 73 1.22 -11.36 -14.55
CA LEU A 73 1.61 -12.39 -15.51
C LEU A 73 3.13 -12.54 -15.61
N ILE A 74 3.85 -11.43 -15.75
CA ILE A 74 5.32 -11.43 -15.82
C ILE A 74 5.92 -12.02 -14.54
N ARG A 75 5.39 -11.64 -13.37
CA ARG A 75 5.84 -12.20 -12.09
C ARG A 75 5.62 -13.71 -12.01
N GLN A 76 4.49 -14.22 -12.51
CA GLN A 76 4.22 -15.66 -12.56
C GLN A 76 5.24 -16.38 -13.43
N TRP A 77 5.53 -15.90 -14.64
CA TRP A 77 6.55 -16.51 -15.51
C TRP A 77 7.95 -16.49 -14.89
N VAL A 78 8.33 -15.40 -14.22
CA VAL A 78 9.61 -15.33 -13.49
C VAL A 78 9.66 -16.39 -12.39
N LEU A 79 8.59 -16.54 -11.61
CA LEU A 79 8.52 -17.57 -10.57
C LEU A 79 8.57 -18.97 -11.15
N GLU A 80 7.82 -19.25 -12.22
CA GLU A 80 7.87 -20.54 -12.92
C GLU A 80 9.31 -20.91 -13.32
N LYS A 81 10.04 -19.97 -13.93
CA LYS A 81 11.43 -20.21 -14.34
C LYS A 81 12.43 -20.32 -13.18
N ILE A 82 12.18 -19.67 -12.05
CA ILE A 82 13.00 -19.86 -10.86
C ILE A 82 12.79 -21.26 -10.25
N HIS A 83 11.56 -21.80 -10.27
CA HIS A 83 11.26 -23.11 -9.69
C HIS A 83 11.55 -24.30 -10.61
N GLU A 84 11.71 -24.07 -11.91
CA GLU A 84 12.17 -25.08 -12.88
C GLU A 84 13.68 -25.39 -12.76
N HIS A 85 14.44 -24.55 -12.03
CA HIS A 85 15.88 -24.69 -11.78
C HIS A 85 16.17 -25.09 -10.33
#